data_AF-K6DMX7-F1
#
_entry.id   AF-K6DMX7-F1
#
_cell.length_a   1.000
_cell.length_b   1.000
_cell.length_c   1.000
_cell.angle_alpha   90.00
_cell.angle_beta   90.00
_cell.angle_gamma   90.00
#
_symmetry.space_group_name_H-M   'P 1'
#
loop_
_entity.id
_entity.type
_entity.pdbx_description
1 polymer ?
#
loop_
_entity_poly.entity_id
_entity_poly.type
_entity_poly.pdbx_seq_one_letter_code
_entity_poly.pdbx_strand_id
1 'polypeptide(L)'
;MRFLYKRPRMEHVQEELDTLMEVMVSDLFIYLDLFLFSLIFTLLLSPIINSFALSILFFIAAYSLFSSLYYFLISRIMNKS
;
A
#
# COMPACT_ATOMS: atom_id res chain seq x y z
N MET A 1 21.24 35.39 -27.53
CA MET A 1 19.86 35.22 -27.03
C MET A 1 18.99 34.70 -28.15
N ARG A 2 17.97 33.88 -27.84
CA ARG A 2 17.09 33.11 -28.74
C ARG A 2 17.74 31.91 -29.41
N PHE A 3 17.66 30.74 -28.75
CA PHE A 3 17.33 29.49 -29.43
C PHE A 3 16.59 28.57 -28.46
N LEU A 4 15.26 28.64 -28.57
CA LEU A 4 14.32 27.51 -28.52
C LEU A 4 14.37 26.58 -27.30
N TYR A 5 13.45 26.82 -26.37
CA TYR A 5 12.39 25.85 -26.03
C TYR A 5 12.77 24.36 -26.24
N LYS A 6 13.61 23.82 -25.36
CA LYS A 6 13.62 22.38 -25.05
C LYS A 6 13.04 22.21 -23.65
N ARG A 7 11.77 22.56 -23.48
CA ARG A 7 10.98 21.93 -22.41
C ARG A 7 10.82 20.47 -22.85
N PRO A 8 11.37 19.48 -22.13
CA PRO A 8 11.02 18.09 -22.39
C PRO A 8 9.49 17.99 -22.27
N ARG A 9 8.89 17.30 -23.25
CA ARG A 9 7.44 17.15 -23.42
C ARG A 9 6.78 16.80 -22.09
N MET A 10 6.09 17.76 -21.48
CA MET A 10 5.36 17.52 -20.23
C MET A 10 4.23 16.50 -20.41
N GLU A 11 3.75 16.32 -21.65
CA GLU A 11 2.75 15.31 -22.00
C GLU A 11 3.23 13.86 -21.73
N HIS A 12 4.49 13.52 -22.04
CA HIS A 12 5.00 12.17 -21.74
C HIS A 12 5.25 11.96 -20.25
N VAL A 13 5.62 13.01 -19.51
CA VAL A 13 5.77 12.93 -18.05
C VAL A 13 4.40 12.75 -17.40
N GLN A 14 3.34 13.34 -17.95
CA GLN A 14 1.97 13.18 -17.45
C GLN A 14 1.39 11.80 -17.75
N GLU A 15 1.60 11.24 -18.94
CA GLU A 15 1.18 9.86 -19.24
C GLU A 15 1.88 8.83 -18.34
N GLU A 16 3.18 8.99 -18.11
CA GLU A 16 3.89 8.13 -17.16
C GLU A 16 3.38 8.33 -15.73
N LEU A 17 3.06 9.56 -15.32
CA LEU A 17 2.47 9.82 -14.00
C LEU A 17 1.09 9.20 -13.84
N ASP A 18 0.23 9.28 -14.85
CA ASP A 18 -1.12 8.69 -14.83
C ASP A 18 -1.04 7.17 -14.77
N THR A 19 -0.12 6.57 -15.53
CA THR A 19 0.14 5.13 -15.46
C THR A 19 0.64 4.73 -14.07
N LEU A 20 1.54 5.52 -13.47
CA LEU A 20 2.01 5.28 -12.10
C LEU A 20 0.89 5.48 -11.06
N MET A 21 -0.01 6.44 -11.28
CA MET A 21 -1.14 6.70 -10.41
C MET A 21 -2.16 5.55 -10.48
N GLU A 22 -2.45 5.03 -11.68
CA GLU A 22 -3.29 3.85 -11.87
C GLU A 22 -2.69 2.60 -11.22
N VAL A 23 -1.37 2.43 -11.33
CA VAL A 23 -0.62 1.36 -10.67
C VAL A 23 -0.62 1.53 -9.15
N MET A 24 -0.49 2.76 -8.64
CA MET A 24 -0.57 3.07 -7.20
C MET A 24 -1.96 2.79 -6.61
N VAL A 25 -3.03 2.92 -7.40
CA VAL A 25 -4.41 2.61 -6.99
C VAL A 25 -4.70 1.10 -7.08
N SER A 26 -3.81 0.31 -7.70
CA SER A 26 -3.99 -1.12 -7.77
C SER A 26 -4.01 -1.77 -6.38
N ASP A 27 -4.85 -2.79 -6.22
CA ASP A 27 -4.98 -3.56 -4.98
C ASP A 27 -3.63 -4.09 -4.46
N LEU A 28 -2.65 -4.30 -5.35
CA LEU A 28 -1.33 -4.82 -5.01
C LEU A 28 -0.55 -3.88 -4.07
N PHE A 29 -0.57 -2.57 -4.33
CA PHE A 29 0.09 -1.59 -3.45
C PHE A 29 -0.56 -1.54 -2.07
N ILE A 30 -1.88 -1.73 -2.04
CA ILE A 30 -2.62 -1.72 -0.78
C ILE A 30 -2.25 -2.95 0.06
N TYR A 31 -2.20 -4.15 -0.53
CA TYR A 31 -1.71 -5.34 0.19
C TYR A 31 -0.25 -5.19 0.67
N LEU A 32 0.61 -4.53 -0.13
CA LEU A 32 2.00 -4.26 0.24
C LEU A 32 2.09 -3.30 1.44
N ASP A 33 1.28 -2.23 1.45
CA ASP A 33 1.21 -1.31 2.58
C ASP A 33 0.69 -2.01 3.84
N LEU A 34 -0.36 -2.85 3.72
CA LEU A 34 -0.85 -3.66 4.84
C LEU A 34 0.23 -4.60 5.39
N PHE A 35 1.02 -5.21 4.52
CA PHE A 35 2.15 -6.06 4.92
C PHE A 35 3.18 -5.25 5.71
N LEU A 36 3.60 -4.10 5.19
CA LEU A 36 4.55 -3.21 5.85
C LEU A 36 4.04 -2.73 7.22
N PHE A 37 2.77 -2.34 7.31
CA PHE A 37 2.17 -1.92 8.57
C PHE A 37 2.10 -3.07 9.59
N SER A 38 1.65 -4.26 9.18
CA SER A 38 1.63 -5.43 10.07
C SER A 38 3.02 -5.80 10.59
N LEU A 39 4.07 -5.57 9.78
CA LEU A 39 5.46 -5.82 10.16
C LEU A 39 5.93 -4.78 11.18
N ILE A 40 5.67 -3.49 10.92
CA ILE A 40 5.99 -2.40 11.84
C ILE A 40 5.30 -2.61 13.18
N PHE A 41 4.00 -2.93 13.19
CA PHE A 41 3.26 -3.22 14.43
C PHE A 41 3.86 -4.40 15.19
N THR A 42 4.26 -5.46 14.50
CA THR A 42 4.89 -6.62 15.13
C THR A 42 6.27 -6.28 15.70
N LEU A 43 7.06 -5.44 15.03
CA LEU A 43 8.34 -4.95 15.54
C LEU A 43 8.18 -4.06 16.77
N LEU A 44 7.19 -3.15 16.78
CA LEU A 44 6.88 -2.33 17.95
C LEU A 44 6.43 -3.17 19.15
N LEU A 45 5.72 -4.28 18.91
CA LEU A 45 5.23 -5.17 19.95
C LEU A 45 6.23 -6.28 20.35
N SER A 46 7.28 -6.49 19.54
CA SER A 46 8.39 -7.43 19.80
C SER A 46 8.98 -7.35 21.22
N PRO A 47 9.27 -6.17 21.81
CA PRO A 47 9.82 -6.10 23.18
C PRO A 47 8.85 -6.60 24.26
N ILE A 48 7.56 -6.72 23.96
CA ILE A 48 6.52 -7.17 24.88
C ILE A 48 6.31 -8.69 24.75
N ILE A 49 6.60 -9.26 23.58
CA ILE A 49 6.37 -10.67 23.28
C ILE A 49 7.69 -11.43 23.41
N ASN A 50 7.87 -12.13 24.54
CA ASN A 50 9.08 -12.92 24.82
C ASN A 50 9.30 -14.13 23.89
N SER A 51 8.31 -14.52 23.09
CA SER A 51 8.39 -15.70 22.22
C SER A 51 8.26 -15.34 20.74
N PHE A 52 9.24 -15.76 19.96
CA PHE A 52 9.28 -15.58 18.50
C PHE A 52 8.05 -16.18 17.80
N ALA A 53 7.55 -17.32 18.30
CA ALA A 53 6.36 -17.98 17.77
C ALA A 53 5.10 -17.12 17.95
N LEU A 54 4.97 -16.43 19.09
CA LEU A 54 3.85 -15.52 19.34
C LEU A 54 3.92 -14.28 18.46
N SER A 55 5.12 -13.78 18.16
CA SER A 55 5.29 -12.65 17.23
C SER A 55 4.86 -13.02 15.80
N ILE A 56 5.17 -14.23 15.33
CA ILE A 56 4.71 -14.71 14.01
C ILE A 56 3.18 -14.87 13.98
N LEU A 57 2.60 -15.48 15.02
CA LEU A 57 1.14 -15.61 15.13
C LEU A 57 0.45 -14.25 15.16
N PHE A 58 1.01 -13.29 15.91
CA PHE A 58 0.49 -11.92 15.97
C PHE A 58 0.57 -11.24 14.61
N PHE A 59 1.68 -11.39 13.88
CA PHE A 59 1.86 -10.86 12.54
C PHE A 59 0.79 -11.39 11.56
N ILE A 60 0.57 -12.71 11.53
CA ILE A 60 -0.44 -13.34 10.67
C ILE A 60 -1.86 -12.89 11.06
N ALA A 61 -2.14 -12.80 12.37
CA ALA A 61 -3.43 -12.34 12.87
C ALA A 61 -3.70 -10.88 12.51
N ALA A 62 -2.71 -10.00 12.66
CA ALA A 62 -2.82 -8.59 12.30
C ALA A 62 -3.01 -8.40 10.80
N TYR A 63 -2.21 -9.10 9.97
CA TYR A 63 -2.33 -9.04 8.51
C TYR A 63 -3.70 -9.52 8.03
N SER A 64 -4.19 -10.64 8.56
CA SER A 64 -5.52 -11.17 8.20
C SER A 64 -6.67 -10.27 8.66
N LEU A 65 -6.58 -9.66 9.84
CA LEU A 65 -7.56 -8.69 10.33
C LEU A 65 -7.60 -7.44 9.43
N PHE A 66 -6.44 -6.84 9.13
CA PHE A 66 -6.40 -5.65 8.27
C PHE A 66 -6.87 -5.96 6.84
N SER A 67 -6.48 -7.12 6.29
CA SER A 67 -6.91 -7.56 4.97
C SER A 67 -8.43 -7.82 4.92
N SER A 68 -8.99 -8.44 5.96
CA SER A 68 -10.44 -8.64 6.08
C SER A 68 -11.20 -7.32 6.21
N LEU A 69 -10.66 -6.37 6.98
CA LEU A 69 -11.23 -5.04 7.16
C LEU A 69 -11.22 -4.27 5.83
N TYR A 70 -10.13 -4.33 5.08
CA TYR A 70 -10.03 -3.78 3.73
C TYR A 70 -11.06 -4.38 2.78
N TYR A 71 -11.14 -5.72 2.71
CA TYR A 71 -12.12 -6.40 1.87
C TYR A 71 -13.56 -6.02 2.24
N PHE A 72 -13.86 -5.93 3.54
CA PHE A 72 -15.19 -5.55 4.01
C PHE A 72 -15.52 -4.09 3.66
N LEU A 73 -14.59 -3.15 3.86
CA LEU A 73 -14.77 -1.74 3.51
C LEU A 73 -14.95 -1.57 2.00
N ILE A 74 -14.09 -2.17 1.18
CA ILE A 74 -14.20 -2.08 -0.28
C ILE A 74 -15.44 -2.78 -0.79
N SER A 75 -15.73 -4.00 -0.31
CA SER A 75 -16.95 -4.72 -0.71
C SER A 75 -18.19 -3.89 -0.41
N ARG A 76 -18.24 -3.19 0.74
CA ARG A 76 -19.36 -2.30 1.06
C ARG A 76 -19.43 -1.04 0.20
N ILE A 77 -18.29 -0.50 -0.20
CA ILE A 77 -18.21 0.72 -1.03
C ILE A 77 -18.56 0.39 -2.48
N MET A 78 -18.03 -0.69 -3.04
CA MET A 78 -18.34 -1.15 -4.39
C MET A 78 -19.80 -1.59 -4.54
N ASN A 79 -20.38 -2.27 -3.56
CA ASN A 79 -21.76 -2.76 -3.63
C ASN A 79 -22.82 -1.65 -3.42
N LYS A 80 -22.38 -0.39 -3.28
CA LYS A 80 -23.22 0.82 -3.23
C LYS A 80 -23.11 1.68 -4.49
N SER A 81 -22.25 1.33 -5.45
CA SER A 81 -22.12 2.05 -6.72
C SER A 81 -23.03 1.50 -7.81
#